data_AF-A0A0E0DGA6-F1
#
_entry.id   AF-A0A0E0DGA6-F1
#
_cell.length_a   1.000
_cell.length_b   1.000
_cell.length_c   1.000
_cell.angle_alpha   90.00
_cell.angle_beta   90.00
_cell.angle_gamma   90.00
#
_symmetry.space_group_name_H-M   'P 1'
#
loop_
_entity.id
_entity.type
_entity.pdbx_description
1 polymer ?
#
loop_
_entity_poly.entity_id
_entity_poly.type
_entity_poly.pdbx_seq_one_letter_code
_entity_poly.pdbx_strand_id
1 'polypeptide(L)'
;MPCEASAMALVFAGKAVATAAISFWINKAFTYLKEYKVEGIEDIKNRLLQSMPKIQVVLDIVNPRYVKEQSSALDAWLWQLRYAVEEAEDVIDVLEYYKLKEMAKDHKKLDITCCCKELEEKVGVNESPEWNNISHIARVHIGDSYFMDGKKCSEETLDRQQ
;
A
#
# COMPACT_ATOMS: atom_id res chain seq x y z
N MET A 1 -23.07 22.85 -31.11
CA MET A 1 -23.35 23.04 -29.67
C MET A 1 -23.41 21.66 -29.04
N PRO A 2 -22.60 21.33 -28.02
CA PRO A 2 -22.79 20.08 -27.30
C PRO A 2 -24.16 20.12 -26.60
N CYS A 3 -24.99 19.09 -26.81
CA CYS A 3 -26.28 18.97 -26.14
C CYS A 3 -26.08 19.03 -24.62
N GLU A 4 -26.88 19.83 -23.92
CA GLU A 4 -26.82 20.00 -22.45
C GLU A 4 -26.85 18.66 -21.70
N ALA A 5 -27.52 17.65 -22.26
CA ALA A 5 -27.52 16.28 -21.78
C ALA A 5 -26.11 15.65 -21.70
N SER A 6 -25.23 15.92 -22.67
CA SER A 6 -23.84 15.40 -22.68
C SER A 6 -22.97 16.09 -21.63
N ALA A 7 -23.17 17.38 -21.39
CA ALA A 7 -22.45 18.13 -20.38
C ALA A 7 -22.88 17.71 -18.96
N MET A 8 -24.18 17.51 -18.74
CA MET A 8 -24.68 16.99 -17.46
C MET A 8 -24.22 15.56 -17.18
N ALA A 9 -24.19 14.69 -18.20
CA ALA A 9 -23.69 13.32 -18.07
C ALA A 9 -22.19 13.29 -17.69
N LEU A 10 -21.37 14.18 -18.27
CA LEU A 10 -19.94 14.26 -17.94
C LEU A 10 -19.70 14.75 -16.50
N VAL A 11 -20.48 15.74 -16.08
CA VAL A 11 -20.45 16.27 -14.70
C VAL A 11 -20.88 15.20 -13.69
N PHE A 12 -21.94 14.43 -14.01
CA PHE A 12 -22.41 13.33 -13.18
C PHE A 12 -21.38 12.19 -13.08
N ALA A 13 -20.76 11.81 -14.20
CA ALA A 13 -19.69 10.80 -14.21
C ALA A 13 -18.47 11.24 -13.40
N GLY A 14 -18.03 12.50 -13.54
CA GLY A 14 -16.90 13.03 -12.76
C GLY A 14 -17.16 13.04 -11.25
N LYS A 15 -18.40 13.33 -10.82
CA LYS A 15 -18.82 13.32 -9.40
C LYS A 15 -18.77 11.92 -8.81
N ALA A 16 -19.37 10.95 -9.50
CA ALA A 16 -19.36 9.56 -9.05
C ALA A 16 -17.93 9.01 -8.91
N VAL A 17 -17.04 9.37 -9.83
CA VAL A 17 -15.62 8.98 -9.80
C VAL A 17 -14.88 9.62 -8.61
N ALA A 18 -15.09 10.91 -8.34
CA ALA A 18 -14.43 11.61 -7.24
C ALA A 18 -14.79 11.02 -5.86
N THR A 19 -16.08 10.75 -5.64
CA THR A 19 -16.56 10.14 -4.40
C THR A 19 -15.99 8.75 -4.19
N ALA A 20 -15.96 7.94 -5.26
CA ALA A 20 -15.42 6.60 -5.22
C ALA A 20 -13.92 6.63 -4.89
N ALA A 21 -13.15 7.53 -5.51
CA ALA A 21 -11.72 7.70 -5.26
C ALA A 21 -11.44 8.12 -3.81
N ILE A 22 -12.12 9.15 -3.29
CA ILE A 22 -11.96 9.59 -1.90
C ILE A 22 -12.29 8.45 -0.93
N SER A 23 -13.39 7.73 -1.17
CA SER A 23 -13.80 6.59 -0.33
C SER A 23 -12.78 5.45 -0.38
N PHE A 24 -12.21 5.17 -1.55
CA PHE A 24 -11.18 4.15 -1.73
C PHE A 24 -9.94 4.48 -0.90
N TRP A 25 -9.39 5.69 -1.04
CA TRP A 25 -8.19 6.12 -0.34
C TRP A 25 -8.36 6.16 1.17
N ILE A 26 -9.52 6.61 1.67
CA ILE A 26 -9.85 6.56 3.09
C ILE A 26 -9.79 5.13 3.62
N ASN A 27 -10.46 4.19 2.96
CA ASN A 27 -10.48 2.81 3.41
C ASN A 27 -9.08 2.17 3.34
N LYS A 28 -8.29 2.49 2.31
CA LYS A 28 -6.90 2.06 2.18
C LYS A 28 -6.06 2.57 3.35
N ALA A 29 -6.11 3.87 3.66
CA ALA A 29 -5.40 4.49 4.78
C ALA A 29 -5.73 3.84 6.13
N PHE A 30 -7.01 3.69 6.46
CA PHE A 30 -7.42 3.10 7.74
C PHE A 30 -7.09 1.61 7.86
N THR A 31 -6.95 0.91 6.73
CA THR A 31 -6.47 -0.48 6.73
C THR A 31 -5.03 -0.54 7.20
N TYR A 32 -4.15 0.31 6.65
CA TYR A 32 -2.76 0.42 7.11
C TYR A 32 -2.69 0.83 8.58
N LEU A 33 -3.42 1.87 8.99
CA LEU A 33 -3.35 2.39 10.35
C LEU A 33 -3.84 1.39 11.42
N LYS A 34 -4.78 0.49 11.06
CA LYS A 34 -5.23 -0.60 11.93
C LYS A 34 -4.12 -1.60 12.23
N GLU A 35 -3.22 -1.86 11.27
CA GLU A 35 -2.05 -2.74 11.47
C GLU A 35 -1.11 -2.17 12.55
N TYR A 36 -1.03 -0.85 12.68
CA TYR A 36 -0.16 -0.16 13.63
C TYR A 36 -0.78 0.12 15.01
N LYS A 37 -2.01 -0.35 15.29
CA LYS A 37 -2.71 -0.21 16.59
C LYS A 37 -2.70 1.22 17.17
N VAL A 38 -2.86 2.23 16.33
CA VAL A 38 -2.89 3.63 16.76
C VAL A 38 -4.17 3.93 17.55
N GLU A 39 -4.04 4.43 18.78
CA GLU A 39 -5.18 4.82 19.61
C GLU A 39 -5.92 6.03 19.01
N GLY A 40 -7.25 6.05 19.09
CA GLY A 40 -8.08 7.15 18.57
C GLY A 40 -8.31 7.14 17.05
N ILE A 41 -7.71 6.18 16.32
CA ILE A 41 -7.84 6.10 14.86
C ILE A 41 -9.29 5.85 14.40
N GLU A 42 -10.05 5.04 15.13
CA GLU A 42 -11.44 4.71 14.80
C GLU A 42 -12.37 5.91 14.97
N ASP A 43 -12.11 6.79 15.95
CA ASP A 43 -12.84 8.05 16.12
C ASP A 43 -12.63 8.98 14.91
N ILE A 44 -11.37 9.14 14.49
CA ILE A 44 -11.00 9.95 13.32
C ILE A 44 -11.69 9.40 12.07
N LYS A 45 -11.67 8.07 11.89
CA LYS A 45 -12.37 7.39 10.80
C LYS A 45 -13.85 7.69 10.79
N ASN A 46 -14.52 7.54 11.93
CA ASN A 46 -15.96 7.74 12.05
C ASN A 46 -16.33 9.19 11.77
N ARG A 47 -15.56 10.16 12.27
CA ARG A 47 -15.76 11.59 11.98
C ARG A 47 -15.59 11.92 10.50
N LEU A 48 -14.62 11.30 9.85
CA LEU A 48 -14.37 11.48 8.41
C LEU A 48 -15.51 10.87 7.58
N LEU A 49 -15.95 9.65 7.91
CA LEU A 49 -17.09 9.00 7.27
C LEU A 49 -18.39 9.79 7.46
N GLN A 50 -18.63 10.34 8.66
CA GLN A 50 -19.77 11.23 8.92
C GLN A 50 -19.72 12.54 8.12
N SER A 51 -18.54 12.96 7.68
CA SER A 51 -18.35 14.15 6.87
C SER A 51 -18.49 13.89 5.37
N MET A 52 -18.40 12.63 4.92
CA MET A 52 -18.55 12.25 3.51
C MET A 52 -19.87 12.71 2.87
N PRO A 53 -21.05 12.56 3.51
CA PRO A 53 -22.30 13.05 2.92
C PRO A 53 -22.28 14.56 2.67
N LYS A 54 -21.58 15.33 3.50
CA LYS A 54 -21.45 16.79 3.33
C LYS A 54 -20.58 17.12 2.13
N ILE A 55 -19.48 16.40 1.96
CA ILE A 55 -18.59 16.53 0.80
C ILE A 55 -19.33 16.14 -0.47
N GLN A 56 -20.10 15.05 -0.44
CA GLN A 56 -20.93 14.60 -1.55
C GLN A 56 -21.90 15.69 -2.00
N VAL A 57 -22.64 16.29 -1.05
CA VAL A 57 -23.60 17.35 -1.36
C VAL A 57 -22.92 18.55 -2.00
N VAL A 58 -21.74 18.95 -1.52
CA VAL A 58 -20.98 20.06 -2.12
C VAL A 58 -20.53 19.69 -3.53
N LEU A 59 -19.99 18.49 -3.75
CA LEU A 59 -19.60 18.01 -5.07
C LEU A 59 -20.80 17.91 -6.01
N ASP A 60 -21.96 17.47 -5.53
CA ASP A 60 -23.19 17.31 -6.30
C ASP A 60 -23.79 18.65 -6.74
N ILE A 61 -23.68 19.71 -5.93
CA ILE A 61 -24.16 21.05 -6.27
C ILE A 61 -23.19 21.76 -7.21
N VAL A 62 -21.89 21.53 -7.06
CA VAL A 62 -20.84 22.23 -7.80
C VAL A 62 -20.85 21.87 -9.29
N ASN A 63 -20.91 22.91 -10.13
CA ASN A 63 -20.57 22.83 -11.54
C ASN A 63 -19.23 23.55 -11.76
N PRO A 64 -18.17 22.84 -12.20
CA PRO A 64 -16.81 23.40 -12.30
C PRO A 64 -16.71 24.68 -13.13
N ARG A 65 -17.56 24.84 -14.15
CA ARG A 65 -17.54 26.03 -15.02
C ARG A 65 -18.12 27.27 -14.35
N TYR A 66 -19.04 27.10 -13.41
CA TYR A 66 -19.75 28.19 -12.75
C TYR A 66 -19.16 28.58 -11.39
N VAL A 67 -18.44 27.68 -10.71
CA VAL A 67 -17.91 27.96 -9.37
C VAL A 67 -16.88 29.08 -9.36
N LYS A 68 -15.94 29.08 -10.31
CA LYS A 68 -14.89 30.10 -10.37
C LYS A 68 -15.42 31.50 -10.63
N GLU A 69 -16.54 31.58 -11.35
CA GLU A 69 -17.23 32.84 -11.66
C GLU A 69 -18.12 33.31 -10.49
N GLN A 70 -18.68 32.39 -9.70
CA GLN A 70 -19.62 32.73 -8.62
C GLN A 70 -18.98 32.90 -7.24
N SER A 71 -17.89 32.17 -6.92
CA SER A 71 -17.30 32.22 -5.58
C SER A 71 -15.83 31.82 -5.57
N SER A 72 -14.97 32.80 -5.33
CA SER A 72 -13.53 32.60 -5.11
C SER A 72 -13.23 31.80 -3.84
N ALA A 73 -14.05 31.94 -2.80
CA ALA A 73 -13.88 31.20 -1.55
C ALA A 73 -14.17 29.70 -1.74
N LEU A 74 -15.20 29.34 -2.52
CA LEU A 74 -15.51 27.94 -2.82
C LEU A 74 -14.47 27.33 -3.76
N ASP A 75 -14.00 28.07 -4.77
CA ASP A 75 -12.90 27.66 -5.65
C ASP A 75 -11.62 27.36 -4.85
N ALA A 76 -11.25 28.25 -3.92
CA ALA A 76 -10.11 28.04 -3.02
C ALA A 76 -10.28 26.81 -2.13
N TRP A 77 -11.48 26.58 -1.57
CA TRP A 77 -11.76 25.41 -0.74
C TRP A 77 -11.66 24.09 -1.51
N LEU A 78 -12.20 24.04 -2.75
CA LEU A 78 -12.09 22.86 -3.61
C LEU A 78 -10.62 22.57 -3.98
N TRP A 79 -9.83 23.63 -4.19
CA TRP A 79 -8.41 23.48 -4.46
C TRP A 79 -7.65 22.91 -3.26
N GLN A 80 -7.95 23.39 -2.05
CA GLN A 80 -7.39 22.85 -0.81
C GLN A 80 -7.80 21.39 -0.57
N LEU A 81 -9.05 21.04 -0.87
CA LEU A 81 -9.53 19.66 -0.75
C LEU A 81 -8.74 18.73 -1.69
N ARG A 82 -8.56 19.12 -2.94
CA ARG A 82 -7.78 18.36 -3.91
C ARG A 82 -6.34 18.15 -3.44
N TYR A 83 -5.67 19.23 -3.04
CA TYR A 83 -4.29 19.18 -2.56
C TYR A 83 -4.14 18.26 -1.33
N ALA A 84 -5.07 18.35 -0.37
CA ALA A 84 -5.05 17.49 0.81
C ALA A 84 -5.26 15.99 0.48
N VAL A 85 -6.04 15.68 -0.56
CA VAL A 85 -6.24 14.30 -1.02
C VAL A 85 -4.99 13.78 -1.75
N GLU A 86 -4.38 14.59 -2.62
CA GLU A 86 -3.14 14.24 -3.34
C GLU A 86 -1.99 13.96 -2.35
N GLU A 87 -1.79 14.81 -1.34
CA GLU A 87 -0.76 14.59 -0.31
C GLU A 87 -1.04 13.33 0.53
N ALA A 88 -2.31 13.01 0.78
CA ALA A 88 -2.67 11.80 1.50
C ALA A 88 -2.40 10.54 0.67
N GLU A 89 -2.68 10.57 -0.63
CA GLU A 89 -2.35 9.51 -1.59
C GLU A 89 -0.84 9.27 -1.63
N ASP A 90 -0.03 10.32 -1.75
CA ASP A 90 1.44 10.22 -1.77
C ASP A 90 1.99 9.51 -0.52
N VAL A 91 1.48 9.85 0.67
CA VAL A 91 1.90 9.20 1.93
C VAL A 91 1.50 7.71 1.95
N ILE A 92 0.31 7.37 1.46
CA ILE A 92 -0.16 5.97 1.39
C ILE A 92 0.69 5.16 0.42
N ASP A 93 1.06 5.73 -0.73
CA ASP A 93 1.88 5.04 -1.72
C ASP A 93 3.30 4.80 -1.22
N VAL A 94 3.87 5.73 -0.44
CA VAL A 94 5.15 5.50 0.26
C VAL A 94 5.04 4.36 1.28
N LEU A 95 3.95 4.30 2.06
CA LEU A 95 3.72 3.20 3.01
C LEU A 95 3.60 1.85 2.28
N GLU A 96 2.88 1.81 1.16
CA GLU A 96 2.75 0.61 0.33
C GLU A 96 4.09 0.16 -0.23
N TYR A 97 4.92 1.08 -0.72
CA TYR A 97 6.27 0.78 -1.17
C TYR A 97 7.09 0.08 -0.08
N TYR A 98 7.07 0.59 1.15
CA TYR A 98 7.84 -0.01 2.24
C TYR A 98 7.31 -1.39 2.64
N LYS A 99 5.98 -1.58 2.69
CA LYS A 99 5.37 -2.88 2.96
C LYS A 99 5.75 -3.91 1.89
N LEU A 100 5.66 -3.55 0.61
CA LEU A 100 6.06 -4.42 -0.50
C LEU A 100 7.56 -4.73 -0.48
N LYS A 101 8.39 -3.75 -0.12
CA LYS A 101 9.84 -3.92 0.02
C LYS A 101 10.20 -4.87 1.16
N GLU A 102 9.47 -4.81 2.28
CA GLU A 102 9.64 -5.73 3.41
C GLU A 102 9.24 -7.15 3.01
N MET A 103 8.04 -7.31 2.44
CA MET A 103 7.60 -8.60 1.90
C MET A 103 8.60 -9.15 0.88
N ALA A 104 9.14 -8.35 -0.03
CA ALA A 104 10.12 -8.81 -1.01
C ALA A 104 11.45 -9.27 -0.37
N LYS A 105 11.82 -8.78 0.82
CA LYS A 105 12.96 -9.33 1.57
C LYS A 105 12.63 -10.70 2.13
N ASP A 106 11.41 -10.87 2.64
CA ASP A 106 10.94 -12.15 3.21
C ASP A 106 10.82 -13.25 2.14
N HIS A 107 10.58 -12.87 0.88
CA HIS A 107 10.46 -13.79 -0.26
C HIS A 107 11.81 -14.18 -0.90
N LYS A 108 12.96 -13.72 -0.39
CA LYS A 108 14.27 -14.28 -0.80
C LYS A 108 14.49 -15.61 -0.09
N LYS A 109 13.73 -16.63 -0.53
CA LYS A 109 13.90 -18.02 -0.14
C LYS A 109 14.52 -18.80 -1.30
N LEU A 110 15.69 -19.39 -1.07
CA LEU A 110 16.26 -20.41 -1.95
C LEU A 110 15.90 -21.77 -1.36
N ASP A 111 15.24 -22.64 -2.14
CA ASP A 111 14.82 -23.97 -1.69
C ASP A 111 15.33 -25.03 -2.68
N ILE A 112 16.25 -25.88 -2.22
CA ILE A 112 16.88 -26.95 -3.00
C ILE A 112 16.71 -28.25 -2.21
N THR A 113 15.59 -28.93 -2.42
CA THR A 113 15.13 -30.09 -1.63
C THR A 113 15.63 -31.46 -2.13
N CYS A 114 16.45 -31.49 -3.18
CA CYS A 114 16.95 -32.75 -3.75
C CYS A 114 18.37 -32.60 -4.32
N CYS A 115 19.27 -31.95 -3.56
CA CYS A 115 20.68 -31.86 -3.94
C CYS A 115 21.47 -33.09 -3.48
N CYS A 116 22.57 -33.39 -4.18
CA CYS A 116 23.53 -34.40 -3.75
C CYS A 116 24.26 -33.94 -2.47
N LYS A 117 24.66 -34.90 -1.61
CA LYS A 117 25.37 -34.63 -0.33
C LYS A 117 26.59 -33.72 -0.46
N GLU A 118 27.30 -33.80 -1.58
CA GLU A 118 28.45 -32.94 -1.87
C GLU A 118 28.10 -31.45 -1.89
N LEU A 119 26.92 -31.08 -2.41
CA LEU A 119 26.46 -29.69 -2.43
C LEU A 119 26.08 -29.23 -1.03
N GLU A 120 25.42 -30.10 -0.26
CA GLU A 120 25.07 -29.83 1.14
C GLU A 120 26.31 -29.62 2.02
N GLU A 121 27.35 -30.45 1.85
CA GLU A 121 28.62 -30.33 2.57
C GLU A 121 29.39 -29.05 2.18
N LYS A 122 29.45 -28.73 0.88
CA LYS A 122 30.14 -27.51 0.40
C LYS A 122 29.46 -26.25 0.87
N VAL A 123 28.13 -26.21 0.88
CA VAL A 123 27.36 -25.02 1.31
C VAL A 123 27.24 -24.95 2.83
N GLY A 124 27.29 -26.09 3.53
CA GLY A 124 27.25 -26.17 5.00
C GLY A 124 28.45 -25.56 5.72
N VAL A 125 29.52 -25.23 5.00
CA VAL A 125 30.65 -24.45 5.51
C VAL A 125 30.41 -22.99 5.13
N ASN A 126 30.08 -22.16 6.14
CA ASN A 126 29.78 -20.71 6.04
C ASN A 126 30.89 -19.83 5.39
N GLU A 127 31.96 -20.44 4.86
CA GLU A 127 33.12 -19.78 4.27
C GLU A 127 33.50 -20.37 2.89
N SER A 128 32.69 -21.28 2.33
CA SER A 128 32.95 -21.81 1.00
C SER A 128 32.73 -20.76 -0.10
N PRO A 129 33.42 -20.86 -1.25
CA PRO A 129 33.16 -20.03 -2.41
C PRO A 129 31.69 -20.06 -2.85
N GLU A 130 31.05 -21.22 -2.73
CA GLU A 130 29.64 -21.45 -3.05
C GLU A 130 28.70 -20.69 -2.10
N TRP A 131 29.05 -20.59 -0.81
CA TRP A 131 28.29 -19.84 0.19
C TRP A 131 28.24 -18.34 -0.12
N ASN A 132 29.33 -17.76 -0.61
CA ASN A 132 29.39 -16.33 -0.97
C ASN A 132 28.38 -15.94 -2.06
N ASN A 133 27.99 -16.89 -2.92
CA ASN A 133 26.99 -16.64 -3.97
C ASN A 133 25.55 -16.59 -3.44
N ILE A 134 25.29 -17.12 -2.24
CA ILE A 134 23.93 -17.23 -1.68
C ILE A 134 23.78 -16.60 -0.30
N SER A 135 24.87 -16.14 0.34
CA SER A 135 24.88 -15.55 1.68
C SER A 135 24.08 -14.25 1.81
N HIS A 136 23.72 -13.62 0.69
CA HIS A 136 22.87 -12.43 0.61
C HIS A 136 21.36 -12.76 0.59
N ILE A 137 21.00 -14.04 0.52
CA ILE A 137 19.62 -14.54 0.54
C ILE A 137 19.22 -14.74 2.00
N ALA A 138 18.07 -14.17 2.38
CA ALA A 138 17.63 -14.15 3.78
C ALA A 138 17.30 -15.55 4.31
N ARG A 139 16.68 -16.41 3.49
CA ARG A 139 16.27 -17.76 3.87
C ARG A 139 16.81 -18.76 2.85
N VAL A 140 17.58 -19.75 3.29
CA VAL A 140 18.16 -20.78 2.41
C VAL A 140 17.86 -22.16 2.98
N HIS A 141 17.28 -23.03 2.17
CA HIS A 141 17.01 -24.43 2.47
C HIS A 141 17.70 -25.30 1.42
N ILE A 142 18.64 -26.15 1.85
CA ILE A 142 19.46 -26.99 0.98
C ILE A 142 19.57 -28.37 1.62
N GLY A 143 19.03 -29.39 0.97
CA GLY A 143 18.97 -30.74 1.53
C GLY A 143 18.16 -30.73 2.83
N ASP A 144 18.79 -31.17 3.93
CA ASP A 144 18.21 -31.15 5.28
C ASP A 144 18.70 -29.94 6.11
N SER A 145 19.44 -29.02 5.48
CA SER A 145 20.09 -27.88 6.14
C SER A 145 19.33 -26.57 5.89
N TYR A 146 19.07 -25.84 6.97
CA TYR A 146 18.35 -24.56 6.96
C TYR A 146 19.24 -23.42 7.42
N PHE A 147 19.14 -22.27 6.76
CA PHE A 147 19.90 -21.07 7.09
C PHE A 147 19.01 -19.83 7.05
N MET A 148 19.23 -18.93 8.02
CA MET A 148 18.57 -17.64 8.17
C MET A 148 19.64 -16.56 8.35
N ASP A 149 19.62 -15.52 7.52
CA ASP A 149 20.58 -14.40 7.54
C ASP A 149 22.04 -14.86 7.65
N GLY A 150 22.39 -15.90 6.90
CA GLY A 150 23.73 -16.47 6.85
C GLY A 150 24.12 -17.35 8.05
N LYS A 151 23.19 -17.74 8.92
CA LYS A 151 23.43 -18.65 10.07
C LYS A 151 22.60 -19.92 9.94
N LYS A 152 23.21 -21.08 10.24
CA LYS A 152 22.51 -22.36 10.29
C LYS A 152 21.48 -22.37 11.42
N CYS A 153 20.25 -22.76 11.14
CA CYS A 153 19.13 -22.83 12.08
C CYS A 153 18.41 -24.17 11.99
N SER A 154 17.55 -24.48 12.97
CA SER A 154 16.65 -25.63 12.91
C SER A 154 15.36 -25.30 12.14
N GLU A 155 14.73 -26.33 11.55
CA GLU A 155 13.45 -26.25 10.81
C GLU A 155 12.35 -25.54 11.62
N GLU A 156 12.24 -25.83 12.92
CA GLU A 156 11.24 -25.22 13.83
C GLU A 156 11.36 -23.70 14.02
N THR A 157 12.46 -23.09 13.60
CA THR A 157 12.70 -21.64 13.70
C THR A 157 12.19 -20.90 12.45
N LEU A 158 12.07 -21.60 11.31
CA LEU A 158 11.56 -21.05 10.04
C LEU A 158 10.05 -20.88 10.05
N ASP A 159 9.32 -21.85 10.61
CA ASP A 159 7.86 -21.88 10.65
C ASP A 159 7.26 -20.91 11.67
N ARG A 160 8.03 -20.49 12.69
CA ARG A 160 7.59 -19.53 13.71
C ARG A 160 7.58 -18.07 13.23
N GLN A 161 8.07 -17.79 12.03
CA GLN A 161 8.13 -16.46 11.42
C GLN A 161 7.29 -16.35 10.13
N GLN A 162 6.34 -17.26 9.92
CA GLN A 162 5.40 -17.30 8.80
C GLN A 162 3.99 -16.95 9.27
#